data_AF-X1TYW3-F1
#
_entry.id   AF-X1TYW3-F1
#
_cell.length_a   1.000
_cell.length_b   1.000
_cell.length_c   1.000
_cell.angle_alpha   90.00
_cell.angle_beta   90.00
_cell.angle_gamma   90.00
#
_symmetry.space_group_name_H-M   'P 1'
#
loop_
_entity.id
_entity.type
_entity.pdbx_description
1 polymer ?
#
loop_
_entity_poly.entity_id
_entity_poly.type
_entity_poly.pdbx_seq_one_letter_code
_entity_poly.pdbx_strand_id
1 'polypeptide(L)'
;DVRQGIIASRIAAHAGDIVKGVKDAQEWDRKMSMARKKLDWEEQARLSLDTKLSRQVHGKHASAGKACSMCGEYCAMELMEKYLGISAPKSGF
;
A
#
# COMPACT_ATOMS: atom_id res chain seq x y z
N ASP A 1 11.32 17.20 11.43
CA ASP A 1 12.73 16.90 11.12
C ASP A 1 13.20 15.54 11.62
N VAL A 2 13.47 15.33 12.92
CA VAL A 2 14.04 14.05 13.43
C VAL A 2 13.21 12.82 13.02
N ARG A 3 11.89 12.83 13.24
CA ARG A 3 10.99 11.73 12.85
C ARG A 3 11.09 11.42 11.35
N GLN A 4 11.09 12.46 10.51
CA GLN A 4 11.14 12.30 9.06
C GLN A 4 12.49 11.72 8.61
N GLY A 5 13.60 12.16 9.23
CA GLY A 5 14.91 11.58 8.99
C GLY A 5 14.96 10.08 9.31
N ILE A 6 14.41 9.67 10.46
CA ILE A 6 14.35 8.26 10.86
C ILE A 6 13.50 7.45 9.86
N ILE A 7 12.34 7.96 9.46
CA ILE A 7 11.48 7.27 8.48
C ILE A 7 12.18 7.13 7.13
N ALA A 8 12.84 8.19 6.64
CA ALA A 8 13.61 8.16 5.40
C ALA A 8 14.74 7.12 5.46
N SER A 9 15.50 7.07 6.56
CA SER A 9 16.55 6.07 6.76
C SER A 9 16.01 4.64 6.81
N ARG A 10 14.84 4.42 7.43
CA ARG A 10 14.17 3.10 7.45
C ARG A 10 13.74 2.65 6.06
N ILE A 11 13.24 3.56 5.23
CA ILE A 11 12.91 3.27 3.82
C ILE A 11 14.17 2.86 3.07
N ALA A 12 15.26 3.61 3.21
CA ALA A 12 16.53 3.31 2.54
C ALA A 12 17.11 1.95 2.97
N ALA A 13 17.08 1.65 4.27
CA ALA A 13 17.53 0.36 4.79
C ALA A 13 16.70 -0.80 4.22
N HIS A 14 15.37 -0.68 4.23
CA HIS A 14 14.45 -1.69 3.71
C HIS A 14 14.64 -1.94 2.21
N ALA A 15 14.85 -0.88 1.42
CA ALA A 15 15.18 -1.01 0.01
C ALA A 15 16.48 -1.82 -0.20
N GLY A 16 17.51 -1.56 0.62
CA GLY A 16 18.73 -2.36 0.62
C GLY A 16 18.50 -3.82 1.01
N ASP A 17 17.63 -4.07 1.98
CA ASP A 17 17.28 -5.43 2.45
C ASP A 17 16.57 -6.25 1.37
N ILE A 18 15.68 -5.63 0.59
CA ILE A 18 15.08 -6.28 -0.59
C ILE A 18 16.16 -6.70 -1.60
N VAL A 19 17.09 -5.79 -1.95
CA VAL A 19 18.16 -6.08 -2.92
C VAL A 19 19.10 -7.19 -2.42
N LYS A 20 19.40 -7.20 -1.13
CA LYS A 20 20.24 -8.23 -0.48
C LYS A 20 19.52 -9.57 -0.32
N GLY A 21 18.22 -9.66 -0.60
CA GLY A 21 17.44 -10.88 -0.40
C GLY A 21 17.25 -11.23 1.08
N VAL A 22 17.20 -10.22 1.96
CA VAL A 22 16.92 -10.44 3.39
C VAL A 22 15.56 -11.10 3.53
N LYS A 23 15.51 -12.16 4.34
CA LYS A 23 14.30 -12.95 4.57
C LYS A 23 13.13 -12.04 4.94
N ASP A 24 11.97 -12.30 4.32
CA ASP A 24 10.69 -11.61 4.54
C ASP A 24 10.63 -10.12 4.14
N ALA A 25 11.74 -9.50 3.72
CA ALA A 25 11.75 -8.09 3.30
C ALA A 25 10.80 -7.84 2.11
N GLN A 26 10.94 -8.63 1.05
CA GLN A 26 10.06 -8.52 -0.13
C GLN A 26 8.61 -8.92 0.18
N GLU A 27 8.40 -9.82 1.14
CA GLU A 27 7.05 -10.27 1.52
C GLU A 27 6.25 -9.14 2.19
N TRP A 28 6.91 -8.22 2.89
CA TRP A 28 6.25 -7.05 3.46
C TRP A 28 5.67 -6.14 2.36
N ASP A 29 6.45 -5.82 1.31
CA ASP A 29 5.99 -5.06 0.14
C ASP A 29 4.88 -5.79 -0.59
N ARG A 30 4.99 -7.11 -0.73
CA ARG A 30 3.96 -7.92 -1.38
C ARG A 30 2.65 -7.83 -0.60
N LYS A 31 2.67 -7.97 0.73
CA LYS A 31 1.47 -7.80 1.58
C LYS A 31 0.86 -6.41 1.44
N MET A 32 1.68 -5.36 1.44
CA MET A 32 1.19 -3.98 1.26
C MET A 32 0.58 -3.76 -0.13
N SER A 33 1.23 -4.28 -1.17
CA SER A 33 0.75 -4.20 -2.56
C SER A 33 -0.55 -4.97 -2.75
N MET A 34 -0.69 -6.10 -2.06
CA MET A 34 -1.90 -6.91 -2.04
C MET A 34 -3.07 -6.20 -1.34
N ALA A 35 -2.82 -5.56 -0.19
CA ALA A 35 -3.82 -4.71 0.47
C ALA A 35 -4.27 -3.57 -0.44
N ARG A 36 -3.32 -2.90 -1.11
CA ARG A 36 -3.61 -1.85 -2.10
C ARG A 36 -4.46 -2.35 -3.27
N LYS A 37 -4.15 -3.55 -3.81
CA LYS A 37 -4.94 -4.15 -4.90
C LYS A 37 -6.38 -4.46 -4.48
N LYS A 38 -6.57 -4.89 -3.22
CA LYS A 38 -7.89 -5.16 -2.64
C LYS A 38 -8.66 -3.90 -2.24
N LEU A 39 -8.06 -2.71 -2.38
CA LEU A 39 -8.56 -1.46 -1.81
C LEU A 39 -8.82 -1.56 -0.30
N ASP A 40 -8.03 -2.39 0.39
CA ASP A 40 -8.07 -2.56 1.84
C ASP A 40 -7.16 -1.53 2.51
N TRP A 41 -7.73 -0.33 2.71
CA TRP A 41 -7.02 0.83 3.23
C TRP A 41 -6.56 0.67 4.68
N GLU A 42 -7.31 -0.08 5.49
CA GLU A 42 -6.95 -0.33 6.89
C GLU A 42 -5.75 -1.26 6.97
N GLU A 43 -5.73 -2.35 6.20
CA GLU A 43 -4.58 -3.24 6.15
C GLU A 43 -3.36 -2.54 5.53
N GLN A 44 -3.54 -1.76 4.46
CA GLN A 44 -2.45 -0.98 3.88
C GLN A 44 -1.85 0.00 4.90
N ALA A 45 -2.69 0.69 5.69
CA ALA A 45 -2.23 1.60 6.73
C ALA A 45 -1.52 0.86 7.86
N ARG A 46 -2.03 -0.30 8.29
CA ARG A 46 -1.40 -1.15 9.32
C ARG A 46 0.00 -1.61 8.90
N LEU A 47 0.19 -1.92 7.63
CA LEU A 47 1.48 -2.35 7.06
C LEU A 47 2.44 -1.19 6.80
N SER A 48 1.98 0.07 6.82
CA SER A 48 2.83 1.23 6.55
C SER A 48 3.81 1.54 7.70
N LEU A 49 4.90 2.24 7.38
CA LEU A 49 5.87 2.72 8.38
C LEU A 49 5.28 3.75 9.35
N ASP A 50 4.23 4.47 8.93
CA ASP A 50 3.53 5.47 9.72
C ASP A 50 2.01 5.38 9.48
N THR A 51 1.36 4.50 10.24
CA THR A 51 -0.08 4.24 10.14
C THR A 51 -0.93 5.49 10.33
N LYS A 52 -0.55 6.38 11.25
CA LYS A 52 -1.30 7.61 11.52
C LYS A 52 -1.26 8.54 10.31
N LEU A 53 -0.07 8.76 9.76
CA LEU A 53 0.09 9.58 8.55
C LEU A 53 -0.62 8.95 7.35
N SER A 54 -0.53 7.63 7.17
CA SER A 54 -1.22 6.92 6.08
C SER A 54 -2.73 7.16 6.12
N ARG A 55 -3.36 7.00 7.29
CA ARG A 55 -4.80 7.26 7.47
C ARG A 55 -5.14 8.73 7.24
N GLN A 56 -4.34 9.64 7.79
CA GLN A 56 -4.56 11.07 7.63
C GLN A 56 -4.50 11.51 6.16
N VAL A 57 -3.51 11.04 5.39
CA VAL A 57 -3.37 11.40 3.99
C VAL A 57 -4.51 10.81 3.16
N HIS A 58 -4.87 9.54 3.38
CA HIS A 58 -5.98 8.90 2.66
C HIS A 58 -7.32 9.61 2.96
N GLY A 59 -7.59 9.91 4.23
CA GLY A 59 -8.83 10.56 4.66
C GLY A 59 -8.90 12.08 4.39
N LYS A 60 -7.85 12.70 3.85
CA LYS A 60 -7.81 14.14 3.60
C LYS A 60 -8.83 14.60 2.54
N HIS A 61 -9.15 13.74 1.59
CA HIS A 61 -10.08 14.01 0.50
C HIS A 61 -11.10 12.89 0.42
N ALA A 62 -12.39 13.25 0.32
CA ALA A 62 -13.45 12.28 0.14
C ALA A 62 -13.25 11.50 -1.18
N SER A 63 -13.53 10.20 -1.14
CA SER A 63 -13.58 9.36 -2.35
C SER A 63 -15.02 9.13 -2.77
N ALA A 64 -15.25 9.06 -4.08
CA ALA A 64 -16.56 8.74 -4.65
C ALA A 64 -16.92 7.24 -4.56
N GLY A 65 -15.98 6.38 -4.11
CA GLY A 65 -16.17 4.93 -4.03
C GLY A 65 -15.12 4.25 -3.17
N LYS A 66 -14.87 2.97 -3.44
CA LYS A 66 -13.88 2.16 -2.69
C LYS A 66 -12.43 2.56 -2.99
N ALA A 67 -12.18 3.15 -4.16
CA ALA A 67 -10.87 3.63 -4.55
C ALA A 67 -10.44 4.88 -3.76
N CYS A 68 -9.21 5.37 -3.99
CA CYS A 68 -8.78 6.65 -3.42
C CYS A 68 -9.28 7.84 -4.26
N SER A 69 -9.21 9.03 -3.66
CA SER A 69 -9.63 10.30 -4.26
C SER A 69 -8.77 10.77 -5.44
N MET A 70 -7.62 10.14 -5.73
CA MET A 70 -6.71 10.57 -6.80
C MET A 70 -7.29 10.38 -8.20
N CYS A 71 -7.82 9.19 -8.49
CA CYS A 71 -8.39 8.86 -9.81
C CYS A 71 -9.91 8.76 -9.79
N GLY A 72 -10.54 8.70 -8.61
CA GLY A 72 -11.98 8.52 -8.44
C GLY A 72 -12.48 7.26 -9.17
N GLU A 73 -13.52 7.43 -9.99
CA GLU A 73 -14.17 6.37 -10.76
C GLU A 73 -13.27 5.70 -11.81
N TYR A 74 -12.14 6.33 -12.15
CA TYR A 74 -11.16 5.81 -13.12
C TYR A 74 -10.00 5.08 -12.44
N CYS A 75 -10.20 4.53 -11.25
CA CYS A 75 -9.19 3.76 -10.56
C CYS A 75 -8.78 2.52 -11.37
N ALA A 76 -7.52 2.47 -11.81
CA ALA A 76 -7.00 1.35 -12.59
C ALA A 76 -7.21 -0.01 -11.90
N MET A 77 -7.00 -0.10 -10.59
CA MET A 77 -7.13 -1.37 -9.86
C MET A 77 -8.58 -1.87 -9.85
N GLU A 78 -9.54 -0.96 -9.65
CA GLU A 78 -10.97 -1.27 -9.68
C GLU A 78 -11.45 -1.63 -11.09
N LEU A 79 -11.00 -0.89 -12.11
CA LEU A 79 -11.35 -1.16 -13.51
C LEU A 79 -10.80 -2.51 -13.98
N MET A 80 -9.56 -2.85 -13.63
CA MET A 80 -8.95 -4.13 -13.98
C MET A 80 -9.72 -5.30 -13.36
N GLU A 81 -10.19 -5.18 -12.12
CA GLU A 81 -11.03 -6.20 -11.49
C GLU A 81 -12.41 -6.27 -12.17
N LYS A 82 -13.06 -5.13 -12.40
CA LYS A 82 -14.40 -5.04 -12.98
C LYS A 82 -14.49 -5.59 -14.41
N TYR A 83 -13.51 -5.28 -15.25
CA TYR A 83 -13.58 -5.58 -16.69
C TYR A 83 -12.74 -6.79 -17.10
N LEU A 84 -11.65 -7.09 -16.40
CA LEU A 84 -10.75 -8.20 -16.73
C LEU A 84 -10.81 -9.34 -15.70
N GLY A 85 -11.53 -9.18 -14.59
CA GLY A 85 -11.63 -10.20 -13.55
C GLY A 85 -10.31 -10.44 -12.78
N ILE A 86 -9.34 -9.53 -12.90
CA ILE A 86 -8.00 -9.67 -12.31
C ILE A 86 -8.04 -9.26 -10.83
N SER A 87 -8.65 -10.10 -10.00
CA SER A 87 -8.73 -9.90 -8.55
C SER A 87 -7.41 -10.18 -7.84
N ALA A 88 -7.28 -9.68 -6.61
CA ALA A 88 -6.13 -9.99 -5.77
C ALA A 88 -6.16 -11.48 -5.37
N PRO A 89 -5.05 -12.24 -5.49
CA PRO A 89 -5.01 -13.62 -5.02
C PRO A 89 -5.49 -13.75 -3.57
N LYS A 90 -6.25 -14.81 -3.30
CA LYS A 90 -6.63 -15.20 -1.94
C LYS A 90 -5.32 -15.50 -1.20
N SER A 91 -5.17 -14.92 -0.01
CA SER A 91 -3.91 -14.92 0.74
C SER A 91 -3.31 -16.31 0.91
N GLY A 92 -2.06 -16.49 0.45
CA GLY A 92 -1.25 -17.70 0.66
C GLY A 92 -0.89 -18.38 -0.65
N PHE A 93 0.23 -17.99 -1.27
CA PHE A 93 0.70 -18.33 -2.62
C PHE A 93 0.12 -17.41 -3.71
#